data_AF-A0A1W9YUG0-F1
#
_entry.id   AF-A0A1W9YUG0-F1
#
_cell.length_a   1.000
_cell.length_b   1.000
_cell.length_c   1.000
_cell.angle_alpha   90.00
_cell.angle_beta   90.00
_cell.angle_gamma   90.00
#
_symmetry.space_group_name_H-M   'P 1'
#
loop_
_entity.id
_entity.type
_entity.pdbx_description
1 polymer ?
#
loop_
_entity_poly.entity_id
_entity_poly.type
_entity_poly.pdbx_seq_one_letter_code
_entity_poly.pdbx_strand_id
1 'polypeptide(L)'
;MRLSILDHGHRRRAKLFLAVTGGPDIVRTLLYRPSFLTRPLLAITVPAMRGPSFWSAAEREYFAMSTAELLQCPFCIETHAELTRVASGGAVDPADPASFRPEVVAMRDFLRTQKLTRPPGLPPDAVIEALRVDLVFNIIARLANAFGFVLREGELRSGTRALHRFGYRFPGFLLADGPSVRHDGTAETLRTWVLEAPAVTGPALRTAAVTGEGLPTEWSDYGGKVRNTSYAIDDDDVGRLRAAGHSEDEIFEVTVAAAVGAATSRFRDGCRTSRSLDP
;
A
#
# COMPACT_ATOMS: atom_id res chain seq x y z
N MET A 1 -16.47 5.58 0.72
CA MET A 1 -15.16 6.13 0.30
C MET A 1 -15.39 7.32 -0.61
N ARG A 2 -14.37 8.15 -0.85
CA ARG A 2 -14.47 9.33 -1.74
C ARG A 2 -14.84 8.98 -3.18
N LEU A 3 -14.45 7.78 -3.62
CA LEU A 3 -14.89 7.20 -4.89
C LEU A 3 -16.04 6.23 -4.63
N SER A 4 -17.24 6.57 -5.10
CA SER A 4 -18.44 5.74 -4.94
C SER A 4 -18.34 4.39 -5.66
N ILE A 5 -17.59 4.32 -6.76
CA ILE A 5 -17.28 3.08 -7.48
C ILE A 5 -16.56 2.05 -6.61
N LEU A 6 -15.80 2.48 -5.60
CA LEU A 6 -15.11 1.57 -4.69
C LEU A 6 -16.07 0.93 -3.69
N ASP A 7 -17.27 1.46 -3.54
CA ASP A 7 -18.32 0.85 -2.72
C ASP A 7 -19.30 0.03 -3.58
N HIS A 8 -19.57 0.44 -4.82
CA HIS A 8 -20.72 -0.07 -5.59
C HIS A 8 -20.36 -0.63 -6.98
N GLY A 9 -19.19 -0.29 -7.51
CA GLY A 9 -18.74 -0.64 -8.85
C GLY A 9 -18.17 -2.07 -8.99
N HIS A 10 -18.31 -2.90 -7.96
CA HIS A 10 -17.76 -4.26 -7.97
C HIS A 10 -18.48 -5.20 -8.95
N ARG A 11 -17.73 -6.21 -9.42
CA ARG A 11 -18.28 -7.34 -10.19
C ARG A 11 -19.16 -8.23 -9.33
N ARG A 12 -20.11 -8.96 -9.94
CA ARG A 12 -21.15 -9.75 -9.25
C ARG A 12 -20.63 -10.64 -8.12
N ARG A 13 -19.56 -11.39 -8.36
CA ARG A 13 -18.96 -12.28 -7.33
C ARG A 13 -18.34 -11.52 -6.14
N ALA A 14 -17.75 -10.35 -6.40
CA ALA A 14 -17.20 -9.50 -5.34
C ALA A 14 -18.34 -8.84 -4.56
N LYS A 15 -19.42 -8.40 -5.23
CA LYS A 15 -20.65 -7.93 -4.57
C LYS A 15 -21.22 -8.99 -3.62
N LEU A 16 -21.37 -10.23 -4.08
CA LEU A 16 -21.87 -11.33 -3.25
C LEU A 16 -20.97 -11.59 -2.03
N PHE A 17 -19.65 -11.61 -2.23
CA PHE A 17 -18.70 -11.79 -1.13
C PHE A 17 -18.75 -10.65 -0.11
N LEU A 18 -18.79 -9.39 -0.57
CA LEU A 18 -18.86 -8.21 0.28
C LEU A 18 -20.19 -8.12 1.03
N ALA A 19 -21.31 -8.54 0.40
CA ALA A 19 -22.60 -8.60 1.07
C ALA A 19 -22.61 -9.55 2.29
N VAL A 20 -21.82 -10.62 2.22
CA VAL A 20 -21.68 -11.58 3.33
C VAL A 20 -20.66 -11.13 4.38
N THR A 21 -19.56 -10.51 3.94
CA THR A 21 -18.40 -10.23 4.82
C THR A 21 -18.32 -8.80 5.33
N GLY A 22 -19.11 -7.87 4.77
CA GLY A 22 -19.05 -6.43 5.06
C GLY A 22 -17.84 -5.73 4.44
N GLY A 23 -16.67 -6.38 4.52
CA GLY A 23 -15.40 -6.02 3.87
C GLY A 23 -14.90 -4.61 4.20
N PRO A 24 -13.83 -4.44 4.99
CA PRO A 24 -13.29 -3.10 5.25
C PRO A 24 -12.85 -2.42 3.95
N ASP A 25 -12.67 -1.10 3.97
CA ASP A 25 -12.43 -0.30 2.76
C ASP A 25 -11.26 -0.83 1.90
N ILE A 26 -10.17 -1.28 2.53
CA ILE A 26 -9.06 -1.95 1.83
C ILE A 26 -9.51 -3.18 1.02
N VAL A 27 -10.40 -4.02 1.57
CA VAL A 27 -10.92 -5.21 0.88
C VAL A 27 -11.77 -4.78 -0.31
N ARG A 28 -12.60 -3.75 -0.16
CA ARG A 28 -13.41 -3.22 -1.27
C ARG A 28 -12.53 -2.68 -2.39
N THR A 29 -11.52 -1.87 -2.07
CA THR A 29 -10.56 -1.34 -3.04
C THR A 29 -9.81 -2.45 -3.78
N LEU A 30 -9.32 -3.48 -3.07
CA LEU A 30 -8.63 -4.62 -3.70
C LEU A 30 -9.56 -5.50 -4.55
N LEU A 31 -10.87 -5.50 -4.30
CA LEU A 31 -11.83 -6.27 -5.10
C LEU A 31 -12.41 -5.49 -6.30
N TYR A 32 -12.19 -4.17 -6.39
CA TYR A 32 -12.72 -3.33 -7.46
C TYR A 32 -12.19 -3.77 -8.83
N ARG A 33 -10.88 -3.63 -9.06
CA ARG A 33 -10.20 -4.01 -10.32
C ARG A 33 -8.93 -4.80 -10.03
N PRO A 34 -9.06 -6.08 -9.62
CA PRO A 34 -7.93 -6.82 -9.07
C PRO A 34 -6.84 -7.16 -10.08
N SER A 35 -7.13 -7.16 -11.38
CA SER A 35 -6.07 -7.29 -12.39
C SER A 35 -5.34 -6.01 -12.66
N PHE A 36 -5.87 -4.84 -12.32
CA PHE A 36 -5.12 -3.59 -12.44
C PHE A 36 -4.13 -3.42 -11.28
N LEU A 37 -4.57 -3.65 -10.03
CA LEU A 37 -3.76 -3.38 -8.84
C LEU A 37 -3.46 -4.64 -8.00
N THR A 38 -4.46 -5.44 -7.71
CA THR A 38 -4.41 -6.37 -6.56
C THR A 38 -3.51 -7.57 -6.79
N ARG A 39 -3.59 -8.21 -7.95
CA ARG A 39 -2.72 -9.33 -8.30
C ARG A 39 -1.23 -8.97 -8.24
N PRO A 40 -0.75 -7.90 -8.92
CA PRO A 40 0.67 -7.54 -8.83
C PRO A 40 1.05 -7.07 -7.42
N LEU A 41 0.17 -6.35 -6.72
CA LEU A 41 0.45 -5.91 -5.35
C LEU A 41 0.55 -7.07 -4.35
N LEU A 42 -0.34 -8.07 -4.44
CA LEU A 42 -0.32 -9.24 -3.57
C LEU A 42 0.86 -10.16 -3.84
N ALA A 43 1.39 -10.18 -5.07
CA ALA A 43 2.63 -10.89 -5.38
C ALA A 43 3.84 -10.36 -4.58
N ILE A 44 3.79 -9.10 -4.14
CA ILE A 44 4.79 -8.51 -3.23
C ILE A 44 4.34 -8.65 -1.77
N THR A 45 3.08 -8.34 -1.48
CA THR A 45 2.55 -8.24 -0.11
C THR A 45 2.63 -9.56 0.64
N VAL A 46 2.21 -10.67 0.01
CA VAL A 46 2.16 -11.98 0.67
C VAL A 46 3.56 -12.47 1.09
N PRO A 47 4.59 -12.50 0.20
CA PRO A 47 5.93 -12.90 0.63
C PRO A 47 6.55 -11.88 1.60
N ALA A 48 6.35 -10.57 1.40
CA ALA A 48 6.87 -9.56 2.32
C ALA A 48 6.35 -9.76 3.75
N MET A 49 5.05 -10.00 3.92
CA MET A 49 4.40 -10.07 5.24
C MET A 49 4.34 -11.46 5.86
N ARG A 50 4.40 -12.54 5.07
CA ARG A 50 4.21 -13.92 5.57
C ARG A 50 5.23 -14.92 5.04
N GLY A 51 6.12 -14.51 4.14
CA GLY A 51 7.25 -15.34 3.71
C GLY A 51 8.32 -15.48 4.79
N PRO A 52 9.29 -16.40 4.59
CA PRO A 52 10.52 -16.46 5.38
C PRO A 52 11.19 -15.08 5.40
N SER A 53 11.64 -14.64 6.57
CA SER A 53 12.26 -13.33 6.76
C SER A 53 13.08 -13.33 8.04
N PHE A 54 14.09 -12.47 8.08
CA PHE A 54 14.79 -12.11 9.33
C PHE A 54 13.85 -11.44 10.35
N TRP A 55 12.81 -10.78 9.86
CA TRP A 55 11.84 -10.06 10.67
C TRP A 55 10.65 -10.93 11.06
N SER A 56 10.28 -10.87 12.33
CA SER A 56 9.06 -11.54 12.80
C SER A 56 7.81 -10.95 12.13
N ALA A 57 6.67 -11.64 12.26
CA ALA A 57 5.41 -11.08 11.78
C ALA A 57 5.12 -9.73 12.47
N ALA A 58 5.28 -9.64 13.80
CA ALA A 58 5.03 -8.41 14.55
C ALA A 58 5.96 -7.25 14.15
N GLU A 59 7.24 -7.54 13.88
CA GLU A 59 8.23 -6.55 13.43
C GLU A 59 7.87 -5.98 12.06
N ARG A 60 7.38 -6.83 11.14
CA ARG A 60 6.90 -6.38 9.82
C ARG A 60 5.64 -5.52 9.92
N GLU A 61 4.70 -5.87 10.80
CA GLU A 61 3.52 -5.03 11.07
C GLU A 61 3.94 -3.69 11.69
N TYR A 62 4.98 -3.67 12.53
CA TYR A 62 5.48 -2.42 13.12
C TYR A 62 6.16 -1.52 12.08
N PHE A 63 6.88 -2.09 11.10
CA PHE A 63 7.37 -1.32 9.95
C PHE A 63 6.23 -0.74 9.12
N ALA A 64 5.16 -1.52 8.86
CA ALA A 64 3.97 -1.06 8.18
C ALA A 64 3.29 0.11 8.90
N MET A 65 3.13 0.01 10.23
CA MET A 65 2.62 1.08 11.09
C MET A 65 3.50 2.33 10.98
N SER A 66 4.82 2.16 11.08
CA SER A 66 5.78 3.28 11.01
C SER A 66 5.74 4.00 9.66
N THR A 67 5.56 3.28 8.55
CA THR A 67 5.33 3.88 7.22
C THR A 67 4.01 4.65 7.18
N ALA A 68 2.96 4.13 7.82
CA ALA A 68 1.66 4.79 7.88
C ALA A 68 1.68 6.09 8.71
N GLU A 69 2.49 6.16 9.77
CA GLU A 69 2.72 7.40 10.52
C GLU A 69 3.35 8.50 9.68
N LEU A 70 4.36 8.18 8.85
CA LEU A 70 4.99 9.14 7.94
C LEU A 70 3.99 9.74 6.96
N LEU A 71 3.01 8.94 6.55
CA LEU A 71 1.97 9.32 5.61
C LEU A 71 0.70 9.81 6.31
N GLN A 72 0.70 9.90 7.65
CA GLN A 72 -0.44 10.31 8.46
C GLN A 72 -1.73 9.59 8.06
N CYS A 73 -1.68 8.25 8.05
CA CYS A 73 -2.80 7.41 7.62
C CYS A 73 -3.47 6.69 8.81
N PRO A 74 -4.53 7.25 9.42
CA PRO A 74 -5.13 6.69 10.64
C PRO A 74 -5.59 5.24 10.48
N PHE A 75 -6.24 4.92 9.35
CA PHE A 75 -6.69 3.56 9.05
C PHE A 75 -5.55 2.54 9.16
N CYS A 76 -4.39 2.85 8.58
CA CYS A 76 -3.24 1.97 8.59
C CYS A 76 -2.54 1.97 9.96
N ILE A 77 -2.39 3.14 10.60
CA ILE A 77 -1.77 3.26 11.94
C ILE A 77 -2.51 2.37 12.93
N GLU A 78 -3.84 2.50 13.04
CA GLU A 78 -4.64 1.73 13.99
C GLU A 78 -4.63 0.23 13.68
N THR A 79 -4.80 -0.13 12.40
CA THR A 79 -4.82 -1.53 11.97
C THR A 79 -3.49 -2.23 12.25
N HIS A 80 -2.37 -1.59 11.92
CA HIS A 80 -1.05 -2.19 12.08
C HIS A 80 -0.56 -2.17 13.54
N ALA A 81 -0.91 -1.16 14.33
CA ALA A 81 -0.67 -1.20 15.78
C ALA A 81 -1.33 -2.43 16.41
N GLU A 82 -2.59 -2.71 16.07
CA GLU A 82 -3.29 -3.90 16.57
C GLU A 82 -2.68 -5.21 16.04
N LEU A 83 -2.31 -5.26 14.75
CA LEU A 83 -1.66 -6.44 14.19
C LEU A 83 -0.29 -6.73 14.84
N THR A 84 0.48 -5.69 15.17
CA THR A 84 1.73 -5.83 15.92
C THR A 84 1.50 -6.45 17.30
N ARG A 85 0.48 -6.00 18.04
CA ARG A 85 0.11 -6.59 19.35
C ARG A 85 -0.32 -8.05 19.21
N VAL A 86 -1.22 -8.33 18.26
CA VAL A 86 -1.72 -9.69 18.03
C VAL A 86 -0.60 -10.64 17.61
N ALA A 87 0.25 -10.23 16.65
CA ALA A 87 1.31 -11.08 16.11
C ALA A 87 2.45 -11.33 17.10
N SER A 88 2.65 -10.46 18.09
CA SER A 88 3.63 -10.65 19.17
C SER A 88 3.06 -11.40 20.38
N GLY A 89 1.76 -11.70 20.40
CA GLY A 89 1.10 -12.19 21.60
C GLY A 89 1.15 -11.20 22.77
N GLY A 90 1.25 -9.90 22.48
CA GLY A 90 1.39 -8.83 23.46
C GLY A 90 2.81 -8.63 24.01
N ALA A 91 3.82 -9.30 23.44
CA ALA A 91 5.21 -9.19 23.91
C ALA A 91 5.87 -7.83 23.60
N VAL A 92 5.35 -7.09 22.61
CA VAL A 92 5.81 -5.74 22.28
C VAL A 92 4.65 -4.75 22.30
N ASP A 93 4.94 -3.52 22.69
CA ASP A 93 3.99 -2.41 22.61
C ASP A 93 4.35 -1.55 21.38
N PRO A 94 3.48 -1.47 20.34
CA PRO A 94 3.73 -0.62 19.18
C PRO A 94 3.90 0.87 19.55
N ALA A 95 3.36 1.33 20.68
CA ALA A 95 3.53 2.72 21.13
C ALA A 95 4.88 2.98 21.83
N ASP A 96 5.59 1.92 22.24
CA ASP A 96 6.90 2.01 22.89
C ASP A 96 7.99 1.35 22.02
N PRO A 97 8.77 2.14 21.27
CA PRO A 97 9.89 1.62 20.50
C PRO A 97 10.93 0.85 21.32
N ALA A 98 11.06 1.14 22.62
CA ALA A 98 12.01 0.45 23.49
C ALA A 98 11.58 -1.00 23.80
N SER A 99 10.32 -1.35 23.51
CA SER A 99 9.84 -2.74 23.59
C SER A 99 10.37 -3.64 22.48
N PHE A 100 11.03 -3.08 21.45
CA PHE A 100 11.63 -3.83 20.35
C PHE A 100 13.15 -3.97 20.51
N ARG A 101 13.70 -5.02 19.89
CA ARG A 101 15.16 -5.18 19.81
C ARG A 101 15.82 -4.05 19.00
N PRO A 102 17.08 -3.68 19.30
CA PRO A 102 17.75 -2.53 18.70
C PRO A 102 17.76 -2.51 17.18
N GLU A 103 17.85 -3.68 16.53
CA GLU A 103 17.86 -3.80 15.07
C GLU A 103 16.56 -3.32 14.42
N VAL A 104 15.41 -3.56 15.09
CA VAL A 104 14.10 -3.13 14.61
C VAL A 104 13.97 -1.62 14.72
N VAL A 105 14.43 -1.04 15.83
CA VAL A 105 14.42 0.41 16.04
C VAL A 105 15.30 1.10 14.99
N ALA A 106 16.51 0.59 14.77
CA ALA A 106 17.42 1.13 13.76
C ALA A 106 16.87 0.97 12.33
N MET A 107 16.27 -0.18 12.00
CA MET A 107 15.65 -0.40 10.69
C MET A 107 14.44 0.51 10.49
N ARG A 108 13.60 0.72 11.51
CA ARG A 108 12.50 1.69 11.48
C ARG A 108 13.02 3.09 11.19
N ASP A 109 14.06 3.53 11.87
CA ASP A 109 14.62 4.87 11.69
C ASP A 109 15.18 5.05 10.27
N PHE A 110 15.86 4.02 9.75
CA PHE A 110 16.26 3.98 8.35
C PHE A 110 15.06 4.06 7.39
N LEU A 111 13.97 3.32 7.63
CA LEU A 111 12.78 3.38 6.79
C LEU A 111 12.13 4.76 6.80
N ARG A 112 12.19 5.49 7.91
CA ARG A 112 11.62 6.83 8.04
C ARG A 112 12.44 7.87 7.29
N THR A 113 13.76 7.87 7.48
CA THR A 113 14.62 8.92 6.95
C THR A 113 15.19 8.59 5.58
N GLN A 114 15.38 7.31 5.27
CA GLN A 114 16.24 6.79 4.19
C GLN A 114 17.61 7.46 4.12
N LYS A 115 18.10 7.95 5.28
CA LYS A 115 19.35 8.67 5.47
C LYS A 115 20.13 8.00 6.59
N LEU A 116 21.47 7.99 6.42
CA LEU A 116 22.50 7.64 7.39
C LEU A 116 22.44 6.23 8.01
N THR A 117 23.61 5.58 7.99
CA THR A 117 24.04 4.33 8.64
C THR A 117 23.13 3.10 8.50
N ARG A 118 23.65 2.06 7.81
CA ARG A 118 23.07 0.71 7.89
C ARG A 118 23.01 0.30 9.36
N PRO A 119 21.89 -0.27 9.86
CA PRO A 119 21.89 -0.84 11.20
C PRO A 119 23.02 -1.88 11.29
N PRO A 120 24.01 -1.71 12.19
CA PRO A 120 25.19 -2.57 12.22
C PRO A 120 24.77 -4.02 12.47
N GLY A 121 25.37 -4.96 11.75
CA GLY A 121 25.14 -6.40 11.95
C GLY A 121 23.89 -7.01 11.32
N LEU A 122 23.05 -6.24 10.60
CA LEU A 122 21.92 -6.83 9.87
C LEU A 122 22.37 -7.65 8.66
N PRO A 123 21.79 -8.82 8.37
CA PRO A 123 21.98 -9.50 7.08
C PRO A 123 21.59 -8.59 5.90
N PRO A 124 22.28 -8.66 4.74
CA PRO A 124 21.94 -7.82 3.58
C PRO A 124 20.48 -7.93 3.15
N ASP A 125 19.92 -9.14 3.18
CA ASP A 125 18.54 -9.40 2.78
C ASP A 125 17.51 -8.77 3.74
N ALA A 126 17.85 -8.62 5.03
CA ALA A 126 16.94 -8.05 6.02
C ALA A 126 16.55 -6.60 5.67
N VAL A 127 17.48 -5.81 5.13
CA VAL A 127 17.20 -4.44 4.71
C VAL A 127 16.21 -4.42 3.53
N ILE A 128 16.42 -5.31 2.55
CA ILE A 128 15.54 -5.42 1.37
C ILE A 128 14.15 -5.93 1.77
N GLU A 129 14.07 -6.89 2.70
CA GLU A 129 12.81 -7.39 3.25
C GLU A 129 11.99 -6.27 3.91
N ALA A 130 12.62 -5.44 4.75
CA ALA A 130 11.96 -4.30 5.39
C ALA A 130 11.57 -3.20 4.37
N LEU A 131 12.41 -2.93 3.36
CA LEU A 131 12.08 -2.02 2.26
C LEU A 131 10.88 -2.51 1.43
N ARG A 132 10.69 -3.83 1.26
CA ARG A 132 9.50 -4.38 0.58
C ARG A 132 8.23 -4.17 1.41
N VAL A 133 8.32 -4.24 2.74
CA VAL A 133 7.20 -3.88 3.63
C VAL A 133 6.88 -2.39 3.46
N ASP A 134 7.89 -1.51 3.53
CA ASP A 134 7.70 -0.08 3.29
C ASP A 134 7.03 0.16 1.93
N LEU A 135 7.55 -0.41 0.83
CA LEU A 135 6.95 -0.30 -0.52
C LEU A 135 5.44 -0.58 -0.53
N VAL A 136 5.01 -1.69 0.08
CA VAL A 136 3.59 -2.09 0.10
C VAL A 136 2.75 -1.07 0.87
N PHE A 137 3.17 -0.70 2.07
CA PHE A 137 2.36 0.20 2.91
C PHE A 137 2.48 1.67 2.52
N ASN A 138 3.53 2.03 1.79
CA ASN A 138 3.65 3.33 1.13
C ASN A 138 2.59 3.49 0.02
N ILE A 139 2.26 2.40 -0.69
CA ILE A 139 1.14 2.35 -1.65
C ILE A 139 -0.19 2.37 -0.90
N ILE A 140 -0.40 1.43 0.02
CA ILE A 140 -1.69 1.27 0.70
C ILE A 140 -2.09 2.52 1.50
N ALA A 141 -1.17 3.13 2.25
CA ALA A 141 -1.47 4.32 3.02
C ALA A 141 -1.85 5.53 2.14
N ARG A 142 -1.21 5.69 0.97
CA ARG A 142 -1.60 6.72 -0.01
C ARG A 142 -2.99 6.48 -0.57
N LEU A 143 -3.31 5.24 -0.93
CA LEU A 143 -4.64 4.88 -1.41
C LEU A 143 -5.70 5.09 -0.31
N ALA A 144 -5.40 4.68 0.91
CA ALA A 144 -6.28 4.86 2.06
C ALA A 144 -6.56 6.34 2.33
N ASN A 145 -5.53 7.18 2.31
CA ASN A 145 -5.69 8.62 2.46
C ASN A 145 -6.45 9.25 1.30
N ALA A 146 -6.11 8.91 0.06
CA ALA A 146 -6.75 9.49 -1.14
C ALA A 146 -8.23 9.10 -1.22
N PHE A 147 -8.57 7.83 -0.97
CA PHE A 147 -9.93 7.32 -1.05
C PHE A 147 -10.74 7.50 0.24
N GLY A 148 -10.14 8.03 1.31
CA GLY A 148 -10.82 8.33 2.56
C GLY A 148 -11.27 7.06 3.27
N PHE A 149 -10.35 6.12 3.47
CA PHE A 149 -10.64 4.91 4.22
C PHE A 149 -10.99 5.24 5.66
N VAL A 150 -12.03 4.59 6.16
CA VAL A 150 -12.45 4.69 7.55
C VAL A 150 -12.47 3.31 8.18
N LEU A 151 -12.10 3.26 9.45
CA LEU A 151 -12.23 2.06 10.25
C LEU A 151 -13.57 2.11 10.99
N ARG A 152 -14.54 1.30 10.55
CA ARG A 152 -15.88 1.27 11.16
C ARG A 152 -15.87 0.40 12.41
N GLU A 153 -16.88 0.58 13.24
CA GLU A 153 -17.02 -0.18 14.49
C GLU A 153 -16.94 -1.70 14.24
N GLY A 154 -16.06 -2.38 14.98
CA GLY A 154 -15.85 -3.82 14.88
C GLY A 154 -14.95 -4.27 13.71
N GLU A 155 -14.68 -3.43 12.71
CA GLU A 155 -13.80 -3.75 11.58
C GLU A 155 -12.35 -3.96 12.01
N LEU A 156 -11.87 -3.26 13.05
CA LEU A 156 -10.52 -3.46 13.57
C LEU A 156 -10.32 -4.91 13.99
N ARG A 157 -11.13 -5.40 14.94
CA ARG A 157 -11.00 -6.77 15.47
C ARG A 157 -11.29 -7.85 14.44
N SER A 158 -12.26 -7.64 13.53
CA SER A 158 -12.58 -8.64 12.50
C SER A 158 -11.52 -8.66 11.40
N GLY A 159 -11.05 -7.49 10.97
CA GLY A 159 -10.00 -7.30 9.98
C GLY A 159 -8.66 -7.85 10.44
N THR A 160 -8.20 -7.53 11.65
CA THR A 160 -6.93 -8.05 12.18
C THR A 160 -6.95 -9.56 12.37
N ARG A 161 -8.07 -10.13 12.85
CA ARG A 161 -8.26 -11.59 12.92
C ARG A 161 -8.21 -12.24 11.54
N ALA A 162 -8.88 -11.66 10.55
CA ALA A 162 -8.87 -12.18 9.19
C ALA A 162 -7.45 -12.11 8.58
N LEU A 163 -6.76 -10.99 8.71
CA LEU A 163 -5.38 -10.82 8.23
C LEU A 163 -4.40 -11.77 8.91
N HIS A 164 -4.52 -11.93 10.23
CA HIS A 164 -3.73 -12.90 10.99
C HIS A 164 -4.00 -14.34 10.52
N ARG A 165 -5.27 -14.69 10.28
CA ARG A 165 -5.69 -16.05 9.86
C ARG A 165 -5.33 -16.39 8.42
N PHE A 166 -5.52 -15.46 7.48
CA PHE A 166 -5.40 -15.72 6.05
C PHE A 166 -4.09 -15.18 5.44
N GLY A 167 -3.34 -14.36 6.18
CA GLY A 167 -2.00 -13.91 5.81
C GLY A 167 -1.97 -13.15 4.49
N TYR A 168 -2.85 -12.14 4.34
CA TYR A 168 -2.97 -11.30 3.15
C TYR A 168 -3.39 -12.01 1.86
N ARG A 169 -3.85 -13.27 1.95
CA ARG A 169 -4.34 -14.02 0.79
C ARG A 169 -5.82 -13.80 0.56
N PHE A 170 -6.21 -13.78 -0.71
CA PHE A 170 -7.60 -13.75 -1.16
C PHE A 170 -7.95 -15.05 -1.90
N PRO A 171 -9.20 -15.52 -1.81
CA PRO A 171 -9.70 -16.57 -2.68
C PRO A 171 -9.49 -16.23 -4.16
N GLY A 172 -8.82 -17.12 -4.92
CA GLY A 172 -8.42 -16.83 -6.30
C GLY A 172 -9.59 -16.49 -7.24
N PHE A 173 -10.78 -17.07 -7.00
CA PHE A 173 -11.97 -16.77 -7.79
C PHE A 173 -12.42 -15.31 -7.65
N LEU A 174 -12.15 -14.62 -6.52
CA LEU A 174 -12.47 -13.20 -6.36
C LEU A 174 -11.56 -12.33 -7.24
N LEU A 175 -10.29 -12.73 -7.37
CA LEU A 175 -9.27 -12.02 -8.13
C LEU A 175 -9.27 -12.35 -9.63
N ALA A 176 -10.04 -13.33 -10.09
CA ALA A 176 -10.02 -13.82 -11.47
C ALA A 176 -10.48 -12.80 -12.53
N ASP A 177 -9.61 -11.95 -13.05
CA ASP A 177 -9.97 -10.89 -14.01
C ASP A 177 -9.02 -10.89 -15.22
N GLY A 178 -9.50 -11.18 -16.43
CA GLY A 178 -8.63 -11.30 -17.60
C GLY A 178 -7.52 -12.37 -17.48
N PRO A 179 -6.51 -12.34 -18.38
CA PRO A 179 -5.42 -13.32 -18.41
C PRO A 179 -4.65 -13.40 -17.09
N SER A 180 -4.27 -14.61 -16.67
CA SER A 180 -3.40 -14.80 -15.51
C SER A 180 -1.94 -14.53 -15.91
N VAL A 181 -1.48 -13.30 -15.72
CA VAL A 181 -0.06 -12.99 -15.85
C VAL A 181 0.63 -13.34 -14.52
N ARG A 182 1.73 -14.10 -14.60
CA ARG A 182 2.56 -14.38 -13.43
C ARG A 182 3.35 -13.12 -13.10
N HIS A 183 3.16 -12.58 -11.91
CA HIS A 183 4.01 -11.52 -11.38
C HIS A 183 5.15 -12.14 -10.58
N ASP A 184 6.37 -11.69 -10.82
CA ASP A 184 7.58 -12.16 -10.12
C ASP A 184 7.74 -11.57 -8.71
N GLY A 185 6.82 -10.66 -8.32
CA GLY A 185 6.83 -10.02 -7.01
C GLY A 185 7.86 -8.90 -6.88
N THR A 186 8.31 -8.31 -7.99
CA THR A 186 9.23 -7.16 -7.97
C THR A 186 8.49 -5.82 -8.03
N ALA A 187 9.13 -4.80 -7.45
CA ALA A 187 8.66 -3.41 -7.52
C ALA A 187 8.56 -2.91 -8.98
N GLU A 188 9.51 -3.32 -9.83
CA GLU A 188 9.55 -2.92 -11.23
C GLU A 188 8.41 -3.58 -12.03
N THR A 189 8.13 -4.87 -11.83
CA THR A 189 6.99 -5.53 -12.46
C THR A 189 5.66 -4.90 -12.05
N LEU A 190 5.48 -4.54 -10.78
CA LEU A 190 4.29 -3.79 -10.36
C LEU A 190 4.20 -2.43 -11.06
N ARG A 191 5.32 -1.70 -11.13
CA ARG A 191 5.39 -0.38 -11.77
C ARG A 191 5.02 -0.46 -13.25
N THR A 192 5.66 -1.35 -14.01
CA THR A 192 5.41 -1.57 -15.44
C THR A 192 3.97 -2.01 -15.67
N TRP A 193 3.46 -2.91 -14.84
CA TRP A 193 2.09 -3.40 -14.98
C TRP A 193 1.05 -2.28 -14.88
N VAL A 194 1.18 -1.36 -13.92
CA VAL A 194 0.23 -0.24 -13.77
C VAL A 194 0.23 0.67 -15.01
N LEU A 195 1.33 0.76 -15.74
CA LEU A 195 1.44 1.52 -16.99
C LEU A 195 0.80 0.80 -18.20
N GLU A 196 0.92 -0.52 -18.25
CA GLU A 196 0.59 -1.30 -19.45
C GLU A 196 -0.75 -2.04 -19.36
N ALA A 197 -1.25 -2.28 -18.14
CA ALA A 197 -2.49 -3.02 -17.93
C ALA A 197 -3.69 -2.36 -18.63
N PRO A 198 -4.70 -3.14 -19.05
CA PRO A 198 -5.96 -2.60 -19.57
C PRO A 198 -6.58 -1.58 -18.61
N ALA A 199 -6.83 -0.38 -19.13
CA ALA A 199 -7.22 0.79 -18.36
C ALA A 199 -8.11 1.72 -19.18
N VAL A 200 -8.85 2.60 -18.49
CA VAL A 200 -9.63 3.69 -19.10
C VAL A 200 -8.70 4.83 -19.50
N THR A 201 -7.72 5.13 -18.65
CA THR A 201 -6.70 6.16 -18.85
C THR A 201 -5.66 5.77 -19.91
N GLY A 202 -5.26 6.74 -20.71
CA GLY A 202 -4.16 6.59 -21.66
C GLY A 202 -2.81 6.30 -20.98
N PRO A 203 -1.91 5.52 -21.61
CA PRO A 203 -0.58 5.24 -21.05
C PRO A 203 0.25 6.49 -20.73
N ALA A 204 0.08 7.57 -21.49
CA ALA A 204 0.78 8.84 -21.26
C ALA A 204 0.41 9.48 -19.92
N LEU A 205 -0.88 9.53 -19.58
CA LEU A 205 -1.36 10.05 -18.30
C LEU A 205 -0.88 9.21 -17.13
N ARG A 206 -0.93 7.87 -17.26
CA ARG A 206 -0.40 6.96 -16.23
C ARG A 206 1.11 7.09 -16.06
N THR A 207 1.85 7.28 -17.15
CA THR A 207 3.30 7.54 -17.10
C THR A 207 3.57 8.82 -16.32
N ALA A 208 2.87 9.91 -16.63
CA ALA A 208 3.00 11.17 -15.92
C ALA A 208 2.66 11.05 -14.43
N ALA A 209 1.62 10.28 -14.07
CA ALA A 209 1.27 10.01 -12.68
C ALA A 209 2.37 9.20 -11.95
N VAL A 210 2.91 8.16 -12.59
CA VAL A 210 3.99 7.32 -12.04
C VAL A 210 5.29 8.10 -11.85
N THR A 211 5.67 8.96 -12.80
CA THR A 211 6.89 9.79 -12.67
C THR A 211 6.67 10.98 -11.75
N GLY A 212 5.44 11.52 -11.70
CA GLY A 212 5.14 12.81 -11.09
C GLY A 212 5.54 13.99 -11.98
N GLU A 213 5.80 13.74 -13.27
CA GLU A 213 6.30 14.73 -14.22
C GLU A 213 5.35 14.80 -15.43
N GLY A 214 5.08 16.01 -15.92
CA GLY A 214 4.26 16.21 -17.12
C GLY A 214 2.79 15.81 -16.96
N LEU A 215 2.26 15.82 -15.72
CA LEU A 215 0.82 15.69 -15.51
C LEU A 215 0.11 16.88 -16.18
N PRO A 216 -1.02 16.66 -16.88
CA PRO A 216 -1.86 17.75 -17.34
C PRO A 216 -2.29 18.66 -16.18
N THR A 217 -2.60 19.92 -16.47
CA THR A 217 -2.90 20.94 -15.45
C THR A 217 -4.03 20.49 -14.52
N GLU A 218 -5.05 19.82 -15.06
CA GLU A 218 -6.19 19.31 -14.32
C GLU A 218 -5.84 18.20 -13.31
N TRP A 219 -4.76 17.44 -13.55
CA TRP A 219 -4.30 16.36 -12.66
C TRP A 219 -3.13 16.76 -11.77
N SER A 220 -2.47 17.88 -12.04
CA SER A 220 -1.17 18.22 -11.43
C SER A 220 -1.24 18.37 -9.91
N ASP A 221 -2.25 19.10 -9.40
CA ASP A 221 -2.46 19.29 -7.97
C ASP A 221 -2.79 17.96 -7.28
N TYR A 222 -3.80 17.25 -7.78
CA TYR A 222 -4.24 15.97 -7.22
C TYR A 222 -3.13 14.91 -7.23
N GLY A 223 -2.47 14.70 -8.37
CA GLY A 223 -1.37 13.74 -8.51
C GLY A 223 -0.18 14.12 -7.62
N GLY A 224 0.14 15.41 -7.50
CA GLY A 224 1.13 15.92 -6.57
C GLY A 224 0.79 15.58 -5.11
N LYS A 225 -0.47 15.79 -4.70
CA LYS A 225 -0.96 15.41 -3.37
C LYS A 225 -0.85 13.91 -3.13
N VAL A 226 -1.31 13.07 -4.05
CA VAL A 226 -1.23 11.59 -3.89
C VAL A 226 0.23 11.17 -3.63
N ARG A 227 1.19 11.74 -4.35
CA ARG A 227 2.61 11.39 -4.22
C ARG A 227 3.24 11.87 -2.91
N ASN A 228 2.95 13.10 -2.50
CA ASN A 228 3.74 13.81 -1.49
C ASN A 228 2.99 14.08 -0.18
N THR A 229 1.68 14.34 -0.25
CA THR A 229 0.86 14.83 0.86
C THR A 229 -0.52 14.19 0.86
N SER A 230 -0.59 12.87 0.64
CA SER A 230 -1.88 12.18 0.45
C SER A 230 -2.89 12.39 1.58
N TYR A 231 -2.43 12.65 2.81
CA TYR A 231 -3.25 12.98 3.98
C TYR A 231 -4.00 14.32 3.86
N ALA A 232 -3.60 15.19 2.93
CA ALA A 232 -4.24 16.46 2.64
C ALA A 232 -5.28 16.35 1.50
N ILE A 233 -5.57 15.13 1.02
CA ILE A 233 -6.62 14.91 0.03
C ILE A 233 -7.99 14.90 0.71
N ASP A 234 -8.92 15.66 0.16
CA ASP A 234 -10.30 15.75 0.63
C ASP A 234 -11.33 15.46 -0.49
N ASP A 235 -12.61 15.66 -0.18
CA ASP A 235 -13.71 15.43 -1.11
C ASP A 235 -13.75 16.48 -2.23
N ASP A 236 -13.25 17.69 -1.98
CA ASP A 236 -13.20 18.78 -2.98
C ASP A 236 -12.18 18.47 -4.07
N ASP A 237 -11.05 17.84 -3.73
CA ASP A 237 -10.06 17.36 -4.70
C ASP A 237 -10.68 16.40 -5.73
N VAL A 238 -11.45 15.41 -5.26
CA VAL A 238 -12.17 14.46 -6.11
C VAL A 238 -13.32 15.16 -6.85
N GLY A 239 -14.04 16.06 -6.18
CA GLY A 239 -15.12 16.85 -6.74
C GLY A 239 -14.67 17.70 -7.94
N ARG A 240 -13.49 18.34 -7.87
CA ARG A 240 -12.92 19.12 -8.98
C ARG A 240 -12.62 18.26 -10.21
N LEU A 241 -12.05 17.07 -10.04
CA LEU A 241 -11.78 16.15 -11.14
C LEU A 241 -13.07 15.67 -11.80
N ARG A 242 -14.10 15.35 -11.00
CA ARG A 242 -15.41 14.96 -11.52
C ARG A 242 -16.11 16.11 -12.25
N ALA A 243 -16.03 17.33 -11.73
CA ALA A 243 -16.56 18.53 -12.38
C ALA A 243 -15.85 18.84 -13.71
N ALA A 244 -14.57 18.48 -13.84
CA ALA A 244 -13.81 18.55 -15.08
C ALA A 244 -14.14 17.42 -16.08
N GLY A 245 -15.05 16.50 -15.73
CA GLY A 245 -15.53 15.44 -16.61
C GLY A 245 -14.79 14.11 -16.48
N HIS A 246 -13.88 13.96 -15.52
CA HIS A 246 -13.18 12.69 -15.29
C HIS A 246 -14.08 11.70 -14.55
N SER A 247 -14.09 10.46 -15.04
CA SER A 247 -14.75 9.34 -14.40
C SER A 247 -14.03 8.91 -13.14
N GLU A 248 -14.75 8.28 -12.19
CA GLU A 248 -14.10 7.74 -10.99
C GLU A 248 -13.11 6.61 -11.33
N ASP A 249 -13.29 5.89 -12.45
CA ASP A 249 -12.33 4.91 -12.95
C ASP A 249 -10.99 5.56 -13.32
N GLU A 250 -11.03 6.71 -14.00
CA GLU A 250 -9.82 7.47 -14.31
C GLU A 250 -9.14 7.98 -13.04
N ILE A 251 -9.92 8.51 -12.09
CA ILE A 251 -9.39 8.97 -10.80
C ILE A 251 -8.74 7.81 -10.04
N PHE A 252 -9.38 6.64 -9.99
CA PHE A 252 -8.81 5.43 -9.37
C PHE A 252 -7.48 5.05 -10.03
N GLU A 253 -7.43 4.96 -11.35
CA GLU A 253 -6.23 4.55 -12.09
C GLU A 253 -5.08 5.55 -11.91
N VAL A 254 -5.34 6.85 -11.99
CA VAL A 254 -4.33 7.90 -11.76
C VAL A 254 -3.82 7.86 -10.32
N THR A 255 -4.71 7.68 -9.33
CA THR A 255 -4.33 7.57 -7.92
C THR A 255 -3.40 6.38 -7.69
N VAL A 256 -3.74 5.22 -8.26
CA VAL A 256 -2.92 4.01 -8.18
C VAL A 256 -1.56 4.21 -8.85
N ALA A 257 -1.54 4.79 -10.05
CA ALA A 257 -0.31 5.12 -10.78
C ALA A 257 0.59 6.06 -9.98
N ALA A 258 0.03 7.13 -9.42
CA ALA A 258 0.76 8.07 -8.58
C ALA A 258 1.31 7.43 -7.30
N ALA A 259 0.50 6.62 -6.60
CA ALA A 259 0.91 5.93 -5.38
C ALA A 259 2.01 4.89 -5.64
N VAL A 260 1.87 4.08 -6.68
CA VAL A 260 2.89 3.09 -7.08
C VAL A 260 4.16 3.79 -7.54
N GLY A 261 4.06 4.87 -8.29
CA GLY A 261 5.21 5.66 -8.72
C GLY A 261 6.01 6.24 -7.56
N ALA A 262 5.34 6.89 -6.60
CA ALA A 262 6.00 7.43 -5.41
C ALA A 262 6.68 6.33 -4.58
N ALA A 263 5.97 5.21 -4.34
CA ALA A 263 6.47 4.12 -3.51
C ALA A 263 7.63 3.36 -4.17
N THR A 264 7.59 3.14 -5.48
CA THR A 264 8.66 2.44 -6.22
C THR A 264 9.93 3.30 -6.36
N SER A 265 9.79 4.62 -6.55
CA SER A 265 10.93 5.56 -6.45
C SER A 265 11.56 5.51 -5.05
N ARG A 266 10.73 5.59 -3.99
CA ARG A 266 11.20 5.48 -2.60
C ARG A 266 11.91 4.17 -2.32
N PHE A 267 11.37 3.05 -2.79
CA PHE A 267 12.01 1.72 -2.65
C PHE A 267 13.38 1.68 -3.33
N ARG A 268 13.48 2.20 -4.56
CA ARG A 268 14.73 2.27 -5.33
C ARG A 268 15.79 3.11 -4.61
N ASP A 269 15.41 4.27 -4.09
CA ASP A 269 16.32 5.15 -3.36
C ASP A 269 16.78 4.49 -2.05
N GLY A 270 15.88 3.85 -1.30
CA GLY A 270 16.25 3.05 -0.12
C GLY A 270 17.26 1.94 -0.44
N CYS A 271 17.05 1.21 -1.54
CA CYS A 271 17.98 0.17 -2.00
C CYS A 271 19.33 0.72 -2.50
N ARG A 272 19.36 1.96 -3.01
CA ARG A 272 20.60 2.64 -3.42
C ARG A 272 21.37 3.08 -2.18
N THR A 273 20.69 3.73 -1.25
CA THR A 273 21.28 4.19 0.01
C THR A 273 21.83 3.01 0.82
N SER A 274 21.10 1.89 0.92
CA SER A 274 21.57 0.71 1.65
C SER A 274 22.88 0.15 1.07
N ARG A 275 23.01 0.10 -0.27
CA ARG A 275 24.23 -0.38 -0.94
C ARG A 275 25.42 0.58 -0.80
N SER A 276 25.18 1.89 -0.79
CA SER A 276 26.26 2.86 -0.58
C SER A 276 26.84 2.86 0.83
N LEU A 277 26.18 2.17 1.77
CA LEU A 277 26.60 2.03 3.16
C LEU A 277 27.30 0.68 3.42
N ASP A 278 27.49 -0.15 2.39
CA ASP A 278 28.29 -1.37 2.45
C ASP A 278 29.78 -1.01 2.24
N PRO A 279 30.68 -1.43 3.14
CA PRO A 279 32.12 -1.15 3.03
C PRO A 279 32.80 -1.90 1.88
#